data_AF-A0A9E5TWY6-F1
#
_entry.id   AF-A0A9E5TWY6-F1
#
_cell.length_a   1.000
_cell.length_b   1.000
_cell.length_c   1.000
_cell.angle_alpha   90.00
_cell.angle_beta   90.00
_cell.angle_gamma   90.00
#
_symmetry.space_group_name_H-M   'P 1'
#
loop_
_entity.id
_entity.type
_entity.pdbx_description
1 polymer ?
#
loop_
_entity_poly.entity_id
_entity_poly.type
_entity_poly.pdbx_seq_one_letter_code
_entity_poly.pdbx_strand_id
1 'polypeptide(L)' 'MKRYGFPRQARIVRKRDFQRLRRLGRRLTAHPLRVRALPREEGRSRLGLAVGRR' A
#
# COMPACT_ATOMS: atom_id res chain seq x y z
N MET A 1 6.31 -14.97 16.95
CA MET A 1 6.23 -14.42 15.57
C MET A 1 4.80 -14.55 15.05
N LYS A 2 4.22 -13.53 14.39
CA LYS A 2 2.89 -13.69 13.74
C LYS A 2 3.05 -14.64 12.54
N ARG A 3 2.41 -15.81 12.61
CA ARG A 3 2.55 -16.91 11.63
C ARG A 3 2.16 -16.54 10.19
N TYR A 4 1.29 -15.54 10.02
CA TYR A 4 0.73 -15.13 8.71
C TYR A 4 0.78 -13.61 8.47
N GLY A 5 1.73 -12.89 9.05
CA GLY A 5 1.83 -11.43 8.93
C GLY A 5 3.00 -10.98 8.06
N PHE A 6 2.78 -9.97 7.22
CA PHE A 6 3.89 -9.29 6.54
C PHE A 6 4.86 -8.67 7.57
N PRO A 7 6.19 -8.77 7.35
CA PRO A 7 7.15 -8.12 8.21
C PRO A 7 6.96 -6.59 8.16
N ARG A 8 7.33 -5.88 9.23
CA ARG A 8 7.03 -4.44 9.36
C ARG A 8 7.62 -3.61 8.20
N GLN A 9 8.82 -3.96 7.75
CA GLN A 9 9.52 -3.33 6.64
C GLN A 9 8.81 -3.51 5.29
N ALA A 10 8.01 -4.56 5.13
CA ALA A 10 7.20 -4.81 3.93
C ALA A 10 5.81 -4.16 4.00
N ARG A 11 5.50 -3.41 5.07
CA ARG A 11 4.22 -2.74 5.27
C ARG A 11 4.33 -1.23 5.08
N ILE A 12 3.28 -0.64 4.52
CA ILE A 12 3.08 0.80 4.56
C ILE A 12 2.43 1.13 5.90
N VAL A 13 3.19 1.79 6.77
CA VAL A 13 2.75 2.07 8.15
C VAL A 13 2.42 3.55 8.35
N ARG A 14 3.06 4.46 7.61
CA ARG A 14 2.94 5.91 7.84
C ARG A 14 1.84 6.52 6.99
N LYS A 15 1.01 7.39 7.58
CA LYS A 15 -0.06 8.15 6.88
C LYS A 15 0.46 8.91 5.65
N ARG A 16 1.65 9.52 5.76
CA ARG A 16 2.31 10.26 4.67
C ARG A 16 2.59 9.39 3.43
N ASP A 17 2.91 8.11 3.63
CA ASP A 17 3.17 7.19 2.52
C ASP A 17 1.87 6.87 1.76
N PHE A 18 0.76 6.68 2.48
CA PHE A 18 -0.56 6.55 1.86
C PHE A 18 -1.00 7.82 1.12
N GLN A 19 -0.71 9.00 1.69
CA GLN A 19 -0.98 10.28 1.00
C GLN A 19 -0.16 10.40 -0.28
N ARG A 20 1.14 10.02 -0.25
CA ARG A 20 2.00 10.01 -1.43
C ARG A 20 1.45 9.08 -2.52
N LEU A 21 1.05 7.86 -2.18
CA LEU A 21 0.39 6.92 -3.12
C LEU A 21 -0.90 7.49 -3.72
N ARG A 22 -1.72 8.19 -2.92
CA ARG A 22 -2.96 8.82 -3.41
C ARG A 22 -2.68 9.93 -4.42
N ARG A 23 -1.61 10.71 -4.24
CA ARG A 23 -1.24 11.83 -5.11
C ARG A 23 -0.51 11.38 -6.37
N LEU A 24 0.48 10.50 -6.23
CA LEU A 24 1.44 10.19 -7.29
C LEU A 24 1.28 8.77 -7.87
N GLY A 25 0.58 7.88 -7.16
CA GLY A 25 0.49 6.48 -7.57
C GLY A 25 -0.45 6.29 -8.76
N ARG A 26 0.00 5.48 -9.73
CA ARG A 26 -0.84 5.00 -10.82
C ARG A 26 -1.99 4.17 -10.24
N ARG A 27 -3.20 4.40 -10.74
CA ARG A 27 -4.43 3.79 -10.23
C ARG A 27 -4.91 2.70 -11.19
N LEU A 28 -5.19 1.53 -10.65
CA LEU A 28 -5.94 0.46 -11.31
C LEU A 28 -7.20 0.19 -10.49
N THR A 29 -8.34 0.01 -11.16
CA THR A 29 -9.60 -0.33 -10.50
C THR A 29 -10.14 -1.60 -11.13
N ALA A 30 -10.41 -2.60 -10.32
CA ALA A 30 -11.01 -3.87 -10.71
C ALA A 30 -11.98 -4.25 -9.59
N HIS A 31 -13.29 -4.07 -9.81
CA HIS A 31 -14.29 -4.25 -8.75
C HIS A 31 -14.15 -5.65 -8.10
N PRO A 32 -14.11 -5.76 -6.76
CA PRO A 32 -14.38 -4.71 -5.75
C PRO A 32 -13.15 -3.92 -5.29
N LEU A 33 -11.98 -4.14 -5.89
CA LEU A 33 -10.69 -3.60 -5.45
C LEU A 33 -10.27 -2.33 -6.20
N ARG A 34 -9.57 -1.46 -5.48
CA ARG A 34 -8.83 -0.33 -6.06
C ARG A 34 -7.37 -0.42 -5.62
N VAL A 35 -6.47 -0.52 -6.58
CA VAL A 35 -5.03 -0.60 -6.35
C VAL A 35 -4.39 0.72 -6.75
N ARG A 36 -3.43 1.16 -5.94
CA ARG A 36 -2.51 2.25 -6.29
C ARG A 36 -1.08 1.75 -6.15
N ALA A 37 -0.29 1.95 -7.19
CA ALA A 37 1.12 1.57 -7.22
C ALA A 37 1.98 2.80 -7.51
N LEU A 38 3.06 2.95 -6.76
CA LEU A 38 4.06 3.99 -6.98
C LEU A 38 5.42 3.29 -7.00
N PRO A 39 6.16 3.34 -8.13
CA PRO A 39 7.53 2.84 -8.18
C PRO A 39 8.38 3.48 -7.09
N ARG A 40 9.28 2.67 -6.53
CA ARG A 40 10.33 3.17 -5.63
C ARG A 40 11.64 2.98 -6.35
N GLU A 41 12.48 3.99 -6.31
CA GLU A 41 13.82 3.94 -6.89
C GLU A 41 14.70 2.93 -6.15
N GLU A 42 14.51 2.81 -4.83
CA GLU A 42 15.29 1.90 -3.99
C GLU A 42 14.46 1.16 -2.93
N GLY A 43 14.94 -0.04 -2.60
CA GLY A 43 14.46 -0.90 -1.52
C GLY A 43 13.31 -1.83 -1.90
N ARG A 44 12.88 -2.65 -0.94
CA ARG A 44 11.82 -3.64 -1.15
C ARG A 44 10.43 -3.00 -1.31
N SER A 45 9.57 -3.69 -2.05
CA SER A 45 8.15 -3.39 -2.17
C SER A 45 7.46 -3.35 -0.81
N ARG A 46 6.51 -2.44 -0.66
CA ARG A 46 5.70 -2.28 0.56
C ARG A 46 4.21 -2.33 0.22
N LEU A 47 3.44 -3.04 1.04
CA LEU A 47 2.00 -3.20 0.89
C LEU A 47 1.25 -2.46 2.00
N GLY A 48 0.18 -1.76 1.63
CA GLY A 48 -0.77 -1.17 2.56
C GLY A 48 -2.19 -1.48 2.13
N LEU A 49 -3.05 -1.85 3.08
CA LEU A 49 -4.47 -2.09 2.84
C LEU A 49 -5.27 -0.98 3.51
N ALA A 50 -6.27 -0.46 2.79
CA ALA A 50 -7.23 0.50 3.31
C ALA A 50 -8.62 0.00 2.94
N VAL A 51 -9.49 -0.14 3.94
CA VAL A 51 -10.87 -0.62 3.78
C VAL A 51 -11.81 0.53 4.11
N GLY A 52 -12.77 0.80 3.23
CA GLY A 52 -13.84 1.75 3.51
C GLY A 52 -14.74 1.21 4.62
N ARG A 53 -15.40 2.09 5.39
CA ARG A 53 -16.34 1.68 6.44
C ARG A 53 -17.74 1.32 5.93
N ARG A 54 -17.95 1.33 4.62
CA ARG A 54 -19.25 1.04 3.99
C ARG A 54 -19.39 -0.45 3.75
#